data_AF-A0A1G9TFH6-F1
#
_entry.id   AF-A0A1G9TFH6-F1
#
_cell.length_a   1.000
_cell.length_b   1.000
_cell.length_c   1.000
_cell.angle_alpha   90.00
_cell.angle_beta   90.00
_cell.angle_gamma   90.00
#
_symmetry.space_group_name_H-M   'P 1'
#
loop_
_entity.id
_entity.type
_entity.pdbx_description
1 polymer ?
#
loop_
_entity_poly.entity_id
_entity_poly.type
_entity_poly.pdbx_seq_one_letter_code
_entity_poly.pdbx_strand_id
1 'polypeptide(L)'
;MTKLMKHLTNIGIAILIVFFIFSFCSSFYDLVIDNEIHTATVTISEKCKKKIQYGHRERVRGHYMLAYDSAGNIYKINDWNAEVGDVITIYTNNTQYNSSDPQWYTSKSELTTSKVIYLVTSILFLLLVIGLKKKQRKVFARKEAKDKAMREEESRQWQQWQTPQQNQQPQQLNTQFNNQNYNNNNYNNSYNQK
;
A
#
# COMPACT_ATOMS: atom_id res chain seq x y z
N MET A 1 -7.57 15.37 9.26
CA MET A 1 -6.30 14.76 8.78
C MET A 1 -5.65 15.76 7.86
N THR A 2 -4.58 16.42 8.32
CA THR A 2 -3.90 17.52 7.62
C THR A 2 -3.28 17.05 6.30
N LYS A 3 -3.09 17.96 5.33
CA LYS A 3 -2.43 17.65 4.03
C LYS A 3 -1.09 16.93 4.22
N LEU A 4 -0.37 17.27 5.29
CA LEU A 4 0.91 16.70 5.68
C LEU A 4 0.81 15.20 6.08
N MET A 5 -0.21 14.82 6.85
CA MET A 5 -0.49 13.41 7.20
C MET A 5 -0.84 12.56 5.97
N LYS A 6 -1.62 13.11 5.02
CA LYS A 6 -1.94 12.40 3.77
C LYS A 6 -0.69 12.16 2.92
N HIS A 7 0.21 13.14 2.86
CA HIS A 7 1.44 13.05 2.09
C HIS A 7 2.41 12.00 2.67
N LEU A 8 2.63 12.02 3.99
CA LEU A 8 3.45 11.03 4.70
C LEU A 8 2.91 9.60 4.55
N THR A 9 1.59 9.42 4.64
CA THR A 9 0.97 8.09 4.48
C THR A 9 1.17 7.56 3.05
N ASN A 10 1.05 8.42 2.03
CA ASN A 10 1.29 8.03 0.64
C ASN A 10 2.76 7.67 0.37
N ILE A 11 3.70 8.40 0.96
CA ILE A 11 5.13 8.11 0.87
C ILE A 11 5.44 6.77 1.54
N GLY A 12 4.95 6.54 2.75
CA GLY A 12 5.14 5.26 3.45
C GLY A 12 4.58 4.06 2.68
N ILE A 13 3.40 4.21 2.07
CA ILE A 13 2.82 3.18 1.20
C ILE A 13 3.66 2.97 -0.07
N ALA A 14 4.21 4.03 -0.67
CA ALA A 14 5.07 3.93 -1.83
C ALA A 14 6.36 3.17 -1.52
N ILE A 15 7.01 3.48 -0.38
CA ILE A 15 8.21 2.78 0.09
C ILE A 15 7.91 1.30 0.34
N LEU A 16 6.79 0.99 1.00
CA LEU A 16 6.37 -0.40 1.23
C LEU A 16 6.14 -1.16 -0.08
N ILE A 17 5.56 -0.51 -1.09
CA ILE A 17 5.37 -1.12 -2.42
C ILE A 17 6.70 -1.37 -3.12
N VAL A 18 7.64 -0.43 -3.07
CA VAL A 18 8.98 -0.61 -3.67
C VAL A 18 9.72 -1.76 -2.98
N PHE A 19 9.72 -1.79 -1.65
CA PHE A 19 10.33 -2.87 -0.88
C PHE A 19 9.67 -4.22 -1.19
N PHE A 20 8.35 -4.21 -1.37
CA PHE A 20 7.58 -5.40 -1.73
C PHE A 20 7.91 -5.89 -3.15
N ILE A 21 8.00 -4.99 -4.13
CA ILE A 21 8.40 -5.33 -5.51
C ILE A 21 9.82 -5.90 -5.50
N PHE A 22 10.75 -5.29 -4.78
CA PHE A 22 12.12 -5.77 -4.71
C PHE A 22 12.20 -7.16 -4.06
N SER A 23 11.50 -7.38 -2.94
CA SER A 23 11.40 -8.69 -2.28
C SER A 23 10.74 -9.74 -3.18
N PHE A 24 9.68 -9.37 -3.90
CA PHE A 24 9.00 -10.25 -4.84
C PHE A 24 9.89 -10.60 -6.03
N CYS A 25 10.57 -9.62 -6.64
CA CYS A 25 11.49 -9.86 -7.75
C CYS A 25 12.66 -10.74 -7.32
N SER A 26 13.24 -10.55 -6.13
CA SER A 26 14.29 -11.42 -5.60
C SER A 26 13.77 -12.84 -5.34
N SER A 27 12.60 -12.99 -4.69
CA SER A 27 12.01 -14.31 -4.44
C SER A 27 11.59 -15.03 -5.73
N PHE A 28 11.16 -14.28 -6.75
CA PHE A 28 10.79 -14.82 -8.06
C PHE A 28 12.03 -15.17 -8.88
N TYR A 29 13.09 -14.37 -8.81
CA TYR A 29 14.38 -14.67 -9.43
C TYR A 29 14.98 -15.97 -8.85
N ASP A 30 14.97 -16.12 -7.52
CA ASP A 30 15.39 -17.33 -6.81
C ASP A 30 14.49 -18.55 -7.08
N LEU A 31 13.27 -18.34 -7.58
CA LEU A 31 12.32 -19.41 -7.92
C LEU A 31 12.47 -19.86 -9.39
N VAL A 32 12.71 -18.92 -10.30
CA VAL A 32 12.58 -19.15 -11.75
C VAL A 32 13.95 -19.24 -12.44
N ILE A 33 14.95 -18.50 -11.97
CA ILE A 33 16.23 -18.31 -12.69
C ILE A 33 17.36 -19.08 -12.00
N ASP A 34 17.49 -18.99 -10.67
CA ASP A 34 18.50 -19.76 -9.91
C ASP A 34 17.91 -21.07 -9.36
N ASN A 35 17.92 -22.09 -10.20
CA ASN A 35 17.49 -23.45 -9.85
C ASN A 35 18.66 -24.39 -9.51
N GLU A 36 19.86 -23.85 -9.29
CA GLU A 36 20.96 -24.66 -8.78
C GLU A 36 20.64 -25.10 -7.35
N ILE A 37 20.30 -26.37 -7.22
CA ILE A 37 20.06 -27.02 -5.93
C ILE A 37 21.39 -27.59 -5.49
N HIS A 38 21.94 -27.04 -4.43
CA HIS A 38 23.11 -27.57 -3.76
C HIS A 38 22.67 -28.59 -2.72
N THR A 39 23.49 -29.62 -2.57
CA THR A 39 23.26 -30.68 -1.59
C THR A 39 24.49 -30.92 -0.73
N ALA A 40 24.28 -31.18 0.55
CA ALA A 40 25.33 -31.63 1.47
C ALA A 40 24.80 -32.81 2.29
N THR A 41 25.71 -33.70 2.70
CA THR A 41 25.38 -34.78 3.64
C THR A 41 25.81 -34.36 5.03
N VAL A 42 24.89 -34.43 5.98
CA VAL A 42 25.08 -33.92 7.34
C VAL A 42 24.51 -34.89 8.37
N THR A 43 25.09 -34.86 9.57
CA THR A 43 24.63 -35.65 10.72
C THR A 43 23.90 -34.74 11.69
N ILE A 44 22.70 -35.12 12.12
CA ILE A 44 21.92 -34.36 13.11
C ILE A 44 22.62 -34.43 14.48
N SER A 45 22.95 -33.27 15.05
CA SER A 45 23.53 -33.18 16.41
C SER A 45 22.48 -32.91 17.48
N GLU A 46 21.49 -32.06 17.19
CA GLU A 46 20.58 -31.57 18.22
C GLU A 46 19.23 -31.14 17.64
N LYS A 47 18.15 -31.32 18.40
CA LYS A 47 16.83 -30.73 18.13
C LYS A 47 16.64 -29.49 19.01
N CYS A 48 16.69 -28.30 18.40
CA CYS A 48 16.60 -27.03 19.09
C CYS A 48 15.20 -26.41 19.02
N LYS A 49 14.83 -25.66 20.05
CA LYS A 49 13.61 -24.82 20.05
C LYS A 49 14.00 -23.38 19.72
N LYS A 50 13.38 -22.77 18.71
CA LYS A 50 13.57 -21.35 18.42
C LYS A 50 12.83 -20.54 19.46
N LYS A 51 13.55 -19.96 20.41
CA LYS A 51 12.98 -19.11 21.45
C LYS A 51 13.15 -17.64 21.05
N ILE A 52 12.07 -16.86 21.15
CA ILE A 52 12.12 -15.41 21.02
C ILE A 52 11.78 -14.81 22.36
N GLN A 53 12.68 -13.97 22.86
CA GLN A 53 12.52 -13.25 24.10
C GLN A 53 11.88 -11.89 23.80
N TYR A 54 10.69 -11.66 24.36
CA TYR A 54 10.02 -10.36 24.34
C TYR A 54 10.01 -9.81 25.78
N GLY A 55 11.05 -9.04 26.13
CA GLY A 55 11.27 -8.59 27.51
C GLY A 55 11.45 -9.78 28.47
N HIS A 56 10.64 -9.87 29.52
CA HIS A 56 10.68 -10.99 30.48
C HIS A 56 9.90 -12.24 30.05
N ARG A 57 9.27 -12.25 28.87
CA ARG A 57 8.47 -13.39 28.39
C ARG A 57 9.19 -14.11 27.27
N GLU A 58 9.46 -15.38 27.49
CA GLU A 58 10.01 -16.29 26.48
C GLU A 58 8.84 -16.95 25.72
N ARG A 59 8.84 -16.85 24.38
CA ARG A 59 7.89 -17.58 23.52
C ARG A 59 8.67 -18.44 22.54
N VAL A 60 8.30 -19.73 22.45
CA VAL A 60 8.82 -20.63 21.42
C VAL A 60 8.14 -20.31 20.09
N ARG A 61 8.91 -19.90 19.06
CA ARG A 61 8.43 -19.55 17.70
C ARG A 61 9.01 -20.49 16.64
N GLY A 62 8.94 -21.79 16.91
CA GLY A 62 9.37 -22.84 15.99
C GLY A 62 10.41 -23.77 16.60
N HIS A 63 10.72 -24.84 15.89
CA HIS A 63 11.84 -25.72 16.20
C HIS A 63 12.68 -25.88 14.95
N TYR A 64 13.95 -26.20 15.14
CA TYR A 64 14.92 -26.47 14.09
C TYR A 64 15.89 -27.54 14.60
N MET A 65 16.58 -28.21 13.71
CA MET A 65 17.67 -29.12 14.05
C MET A 65 19.01 -28.48 13.72
N LEU A 66 20.01 -28.77 14.54
CA LEU A 66 21.40 -28.52 14.20
C LEU A 66 22.00 -29.80 13.62
N ALA A 67 22.81 -29.63 12.59
CA ALA A 67 23.56 -30.71 11.98
C ALA A 67 24.96 -30.26 11.59
N TYR A 68 25.86 -31.20 11.38
CA TYR A 68 27.22 -30.94 10.96
C TYR A 68 27.62 -31.81 9.78
N ASP A 69 28.45 -31.28 8.89
CA ASP A 69 29.10 -32.07 7.85
C ASP A 69 30.42 -32.69 8.34
N SER A 70 31.09 -33.45 7.48
CA SER A 70 32.39 -34.05 7.76
C SER A 70 33.52 -33.04 7.98
N ALA A 71 33.35 -31.79 7.53
CA ALA A 71 34.31 -30.70 7.73
C ALA A 71 34.05 -29.91 9.03
N GLY A 72 32.96 -30.21 9.75
CA GLY A 72 32.57 -29.53 10.99
C GLY A 72 31.78 -28.24 10.77
N ASN A 73 31.30 -27.96 9.55
CA ASN A 73 30.41 -26.83 9.31
C ASN A 73 29.05 -27.11 9.95
N ILE A 74 28.45 -26.10 10.59
CA ILE A 74 27.17 -26.25 11.30
C ILE A 74 26.03 -25.74 10.42
N TYR A 75 24.96 -26.52 10.37
CA TYR A 75 23.78 -26.30 9.55
C TYR A 75 22.54 -26.20 10.41
N LYS A 76 21.64 -25.29 10.02
CA LYS A 76 20.32 -25.13 10.61
C LYS A 76 19.28 -25.70 9.66
N ILE A 77 18.58 -26.74 10.12
CA ILE A 77 17.69 -27.55 9.29
C ILE A 77 16.28 -27.48 9.83
N ASN A 78 15.29 -27.38 8.94
CA ASN A 78 13.87 -27.41 9.28
C ASN A 78 13.24 -28.81 9.10
N ASP A 79 13.94 -29.88 9.48
CA ASP A 79 13.37 -31.24 9.57
C ASP A 79 12.76 -31.47 10.95
N TRP A 80 11.74 -32.31 11.01
CA TRP A 80 11.12 -32.75 12.25
C TRP A 80 11.10 -34.27 12.40
N ASN A 81 11.30 -35.01 11.30
CA ASN A 81 11.19 -36.46 11.24
C ASN A 81 12.53 -37.18 11.48
N ALA A 82 13.67 -36.49 11.32
CA ALA A 82 14.98 -37.05 11.64
C ALA A 82 15.26 -37.10 13.15
N GLU A 83 16.02 -38.07 13.61
CA GLU A 83 16.51 -38.22 14.99
C GLU A 83 17.97 -37.74 15.14
N VAL A 84 18.38 -37.52 16.40
CA VAL A 84 19.78 -37.16 16.68
C VAL A 84 20.68 -38.35 16.34
N GLY A 85 21.73 -38.11 15.57
CA GLY A 85 22.61 -39.14 15.03
C GLY A 85 22.25 -39.58 13.60
N ASP A 86 21.08 -39.22 13.08
CA ASP A 86 20.71 -39.53 11.70
C ASP A 86 21.62 -38.78 10.72
N VAL A 87 21.97 -39.48 9.63
CA VAL A 87 22.69 -38.91 8.49
C VAL A 87 21.69 -38.63 7.39
N ILE A 88 21.56 -37.37 7.01
CA ILE A 88 20.59 -36.91 6.03
C ILE A 88 21.24 -36.06 4.94
N THR A 89 20.60 -36.02 3.78
CA THR A 89 20.96 -35.09 2.72
C THR A 89 20.14 -33.82 2.86
N ILE A 90 20.82 -32.68 2.88
CA ILE A 90 20.18 -31.37 2.89
C ILE A 90 20.24 -30.68 1.54
N TYR A 91 19.28 -29.80 1.29
CA TYR A 91 19.03 -29.09 0.04
C TYR A 91 18.93 -27.58 0.28
N THR A 92 19.55 -26.79 -0.60
CA THR A 92 19.46 -25.32 -0.60
C THR A 92 19.68 -24.76 -2.00
N ASN A 93 19.33 -23.49 -2.19
CA ASN A 93 19.73 -22.69 -3.36
C ASN A 93 20.84 -21.68 -3.02
N ASN A 94 21.43 -21.75 -1.83
CA ASN A 94 22.49 -20.84 -1.39
C ASN A 94 23.74 -21.62 -0.94
N THR A 95 24.87 -21.42 -1.62
CA THR A 95 26.16 -22.06 -1.31
C THR A 95 26.87 -21.48 -0.09
N GLN A 96 26.40 -20.37 0.46
CA GLN A 96 27.11 -19.65 1.53
C GLN A 96 26.83 -20.25 2.91
N TYR A 97 27.69 -21.20 3.32
CA TYR A 97 27.78 -21.72 4.68
C TYR A 97 28.02 -20.62 5.74
N ASN A 98 28.61 -19.48 5.34
CA ASN A 98 28.99 -18.37 6.21
C ASN A 98 27.97 -17.21 6.27
N SER A 99 26.75 -17.39 5.76
CA SER A 99 25.70 -16.40 6.04
C SER A 99 25.35 -16.42 7.54
N SER A 100 24.77 -15.34 8.06
CA SER A 100 24.44 -15.27 9.49
C SER A 100 23.36 -16.27 9.95
N ASP A 101 22.69 -16.96 9.02
CA ASP A 101 21.65 -17.95 9.32
C ASP A 101 21.27 -18.80 8.07
N PRO A 102 22.17 -19.58 7.44
CA PRO A 102 21.84 -20.34 6.24
C PRO A 102 20.85 -21.45 6.63
N GLN A 103 19.65 -21.39 6.05
CA GLN A 103 18.60 -22.37 6.28
C GLN A 103 18.66 -23.46 5.22
N TRP A 104 18.66 -24.70 5.67
CA TRP A 104 18.69 -25.88 4.81
C TRP A 104 17.43 -26.73 5.03
N TYR A 105 17.03 -27.45 3.98
CA TYR A 105 15.83 -28.31 3.95
C TYR A 105 16.25 -29.76 3.75
N THR A 106 15.45 -30.74 4.19
CA THR A 106 15.88 -32.16 4.11
C THR A 106 15.37 -32.88 2.89
N SER A 107 14.52 -32.22 2.12
CA SER A 107 14.10 -32.70 0.82
C SER A 107 13.96 -31.55 -0.16
N LYS A 108 14.15 -31.88 -1.44
CA LYS A 108 13.83 -30.97 -2.54
C LYS A 108 12.36 -30.54 -2.50
N SER A 109 11.44 -31.43 -2.13
CA SER A 109 10.01 -31.13 -2.03
C SER A 109 9.71 -30.09 -0.96
N GLU A 110 10.38 -30.13 0.19
CA GLU A 110 10.25 -29.10 1.23
C GLU A 110 10.78 -27.75 0.77
N LEU A 111 11.96 -27.72 0.13
CA LEU A 111 12.52 -26.51 -0.46
C LEU A 111 11.53 -25.90 -1.46
N THR A 112 10.99 -26.71 -2.38
CA THR A 112 9.98 -26.25 -3.35
C THR A 112 8.70 -25.77 -2.68
N THR A 113 8.19 -26.50 -1.68
CA THR A 113 6.95 -26.13 -0.95
C THR A 113 7.12 -24.82 -0.20
N SER A 114 8.26 -24.63 0.48
CA SER A 114 8.62 -23.38 1.14
C SER A 114 8.60 -22.21 0.16
N LYS A 115 9.25 -22.36 -1.00
CA LYS A 115 9.26 -21.35 -2.07
C LYS A 115 7.85 -21.05 -2.61
N VAL A 116 7.01 -22.07 -2.82
CA VAL A 116 5.61 -21.90 -3.25
C VAL A 116 4.80 -21.13 -2.20
N ILE A 117 4.97 -21.44 -0.91
CA ILE A 117 4.30 -20.72 0.19
C ILE A 117 4.71 -19.24 0.18
N TYR A 118 6.01 -18.92 0.02
CA TYR A 118 6.47 -17.54 -0.07
C TYR A 118 5.88 -16.79 -1.27
N LEU A 119 5.76 -17.44 -2.43
CA LEU A 119 5.14 -16.84 -3.61
C LEU A 119 3.64 -16.57 -3.39
N VAL A 120 2.90 -17.56 -2.88
CA VAL A 120 1.45 -17.42 -2.62
C VAL A 120 1.19 -16.35 -1.57
N THR A 121 1.93 -16.36 -0.46
CA THR A 121 1.80 -15.35 0.60
C THR A 121 2.12 -13.94 0.09
N SER A 122 3.11 -13.80 -0.79
CA SER A 122 3.40 -12.54 -1.46
C SER A 122 2.23 -12.06 -2.33
N ILE A 123 1.67 -12.92 -3.19
CA ILE A 123 0.51 -12.56 -4.02
C ILE A 123 -0.68 -12.12 -3.15
N LEU A 124 -0.98 -12.87 -2.08
CA LEU A 124 -2.05 -12.53 -1.15
C LEU A 124 -1.81 -11.17 -0.48
N PHE A 125 -0.58 -10.89 -0.08
CA PHE A 125 -0.23 -9.60 0.51
C PHE A 125 -0.40 -8.45 -0.49
N LEU A 126 0.00 -8.64 -1.75
CA LEU A 126 -0.21 -7.65 -2.82
C LEU A 126 -1.70 -7.33 -3.00
N LEU A 127 -2.54 -8.37 -3.05
CA LEU A 127 -4.00 -8.23 -3.16
C LEU A 127 -4.57 -7.45 -1.96
N LEU A 128 -4.07 -7.72 -0.75
CA LEU A 128 -4.46 -7.02 0.47
C LEU A 128 -4.09 -5.53 0.39
N VAL A 129 -2.88 -5.19 -0.05
CA VAL A 129 -2.44 -3.80 -0.23
C VAL A 129 -3.30 -3.07 -1.27
N ILE A 130 -3.61 -3.71 -2.40
CA ILE A 130 -4.50 -3.16 -3.43
C ILE A 130 -5.91 -2.94 -2.86
N GLY A 131 -6.42 -3.91 -2.10
CA GLY A 131 -7.71 -3.82 -1.41
C GLY A 131 -7.78 -2.65 -0.43
N LEU A 132 -6.75 -2.47 0.39
CA LEU A 132 -6.64 -1.35 1.32
C LEU A 132 -6.59 0.00 0.59
N LYS A 133 -5.83 0.11 -0.52
CA LYS A 133 -5.81 1.32 -1.35
C LYS A 133 -7.20 1.66 -1.91
N LYS A 134 -7.93 0.66 -2.43
CA LYS A 134 -9.30 0.86 -2.93
C LYS A 134 -10.25 1.32 -1.82
N LYS A 135 -10.16 0.72 -0.62
CA LYS A 135 -10.97 1.11 0.54
C LYS A 135 -10.68 2.54 0.99
N GLN A 136 -9.41 2.94 1.07
CA GLN A 136 -9.04 4.32 1.41
C GLN A 136 -9.59 5.33 0.39
N ARG A 137 -9.47 5.07 -0.92
CA ARG A 137 -10.05 5.95 -1.96
C ARG A 137 -11.56 6.14 -1.78
N LYS A 138 -12.31 5.07 -1.49
CA LYS A 138 -13.76 5.17 -1.23
C LYS A 138 -14.08 5.98 0.01
N VAL A 139 -13.31 5.83 1.09
CA VAL A 139 -13.49 6.60 2.33
C VAL A 139 -13.18 8.09 2.11
N PHE A 140 -12.12 8.41 1.37
CA PHE A 140 -11.79 9.80 1.02
C PHE A 140 -12.83 10.44 0.11
N ALA A 141 -13.31 9.72 -0.92
CA ALA A 141 -14.37 10.21 -1.80
C ALA A 141 -15.68 10.51 -1.03
N ARG A 142 -16.05 9.65 -0.07
CA ARG A 142 -17.23 9.88 0.78
C ARG A 142 -17.06 11.08 1.71
N LYS A 143 -15.86 11.32 2.24
CA LYS A 143 -15.58 12.53 3.04
C LYS A 143 -15.64 13.79 2.19
N GLU A 144 -15.03 13.80 1.01
CA GLU A 144 -15.06 14.96 0.11
C GLU A 144 -16.49 15.28 -0.38
N ALA A 145 -17.31 14.27 -0.64
CA ALA A 145 -18.72 14.47 -0.98
C ALA A 145 -19.52 15.09 0.18
N LYS A 146 -19.29 14.63 1.42
CA LYS A 146 -19.91 15.22 2.61
C LYS A 146 -19.44 16.66 2.86
N ASP A 147 -18.14 16.91 2.71
CA ASP A 147 -17.55 18.25 2.89
C ASP A 147 -17.99 19.25 1.79
N LYS A 148 -18.34 18.76 0.59
CA LYS A 148 -18.95 19.57 -0.47
C LYS A 148 -20.42 19.88 -0.16
N ALA A 149 -21.20 18.86 0.20
CA ALA A 149 -22.61 19.04 0.54
C ALA A 149 -22.80 20.02 1.71
N MET A 150 -21.96 19.91 2.75
CA MET A 150 -21.99 20.83 3.90
C MET A 150 -21.67 22.28 3.50
N ARG A 151 -20.69 22.50 2.61
CA ARG A 151 -20.37 23.84 2.10
C ARG A 151 -21.47 24.43 1.20
N GLU A 152 -22.17 23.61 0.45
CA GLU A 152 -23.33 24.04 -0.35
C GLU A 152 -24.54 24.39 0.53
N GLU A 153 -24.75 23.68 1.64
CA GLU A 153 -25.78 24.03 2.62
C GLU A 153 -25.43 25.33 3.36
N GLU A 154 -24.19 25.50 3.80
CA GLU A 154 -23.73 26.75 4.41
C GLU A 154 -23.89 27.93 3.45
N SER A 155 -23.51 27.79 2.16
CA SER A 155 -23.66 28.87 1.19
C SER A 155 -25.12 29.22 0.91
N ARG A 156 -26.02 28.24 0.86
CA ARG A 156 -27.48 28.47 0.75
C ARG A 156 -28.03 29.19 1.98
N GLN A 157 -27.60 28.81 3.19
CA GLN A 157 -27.99 29.52 4.40
C GLN A 157 -27.53 30.97 4.36
N TRP A 158 -26.28 31.25 4.01
CA TRP A 158 -25.78 32.62 3.86
C TRP A 158 -26.57 33.44 2.83
N GLN A 159 -26.98 32.84 1.71
CA GLN A 159 -27.85 33.50 0.71
C GLN A 159 -29.25 33.79 1.26
N GLN A 160 -29.84 32.87 2.04
CA GLN A 160 -31.12 33.09 2.73
C GLN A 160 -31.05 34.17 3.81
N TRP A 161 -29.90 34.36 4.47
CA TRP A 161 -29.70 35.45 5.44
C TRP A 161 -29.54 36.82 4.76
N GLN A 162 -29.09 36.88 3.51
CA GLN A 162 -28.94 38.14 2.76
C GLN A 162 -30.23 38.61 2.06
N THR A 163 -31.14 37.69 1.74
CA THR A 163 -32.39 37.99 1.01
C THR A 163 -33.45 38.83 1.76
N PRO A 164 -33.52 38.89 3.10
CA PRO A 164 -34.51 39.73 3.78
C PRO A 164 -34.24 41.24 3.68
N GLN A 165 -33.02 41.68 3.32
CA GLN A 165 -32.66 43.12 3.30
C GLN A 165 -32.84 43.82 1.95
N GLN A 166 -33.04 43.11 0.84
CA GLN A 166 -33.25 43.77 -0.46
C GLN A 166 -34.71 44.16 -0.77
N ASN A 167 -35.69 43.71 0.02
CA ASN A 167 -37.11 44.06 -0.18
C ASN A 167 -37.59 45.28 0.63
N GLN A 168 -36.68 46.09 1.16
CA GLN A 168 -37.01 47.37 1.80
C GLN A 168 -36.20 48.52 1.17
N GLN A 169 -36.37 48.75 -0.13
CA GLN A 169 -36.08 50.04 -0.74
C GLN A 169 -37.40 50.80 -0.93
N PRO A 170 -37.63 51.96 -0.30
CA PRO A 170 -38.85 52.72 -0.50
C PRO A 170 -38.89 53.29 -1.93
N GLN A 171 -39.94 52.91 -2.68
CA GLN A 171 -40.35 53.56 -3.92
C GLN A 171 -40.79 55.00 -3.62
N GLN A 172 -39.90 56.00 -3.70
CA GLN A 172 -40.32 57.39 -3.76
C GLN A 172 -39.42 58.24 -4.66
N LEU A 173 -40.09 59.01 -5.54
CA LEU A 173 -39.65 60.12 -6.38
C LEU A 173 -38.78 59.82 -7.61
N ASN A 174 -39.45 59.69 -8.77
CA ASN A 174 -39.09 60.53 -9.93
C ASN A 174 -40.25 60.63 -10.94
N THR A 175 -41.26 61.42 -10.57
CA THR A 175 -42.21 62.01 -11.51
C THR A 175 -42.28 63.50 -11.20
N GLN A 176 -41.38 64.27 -11.82
CA GLN A 176 -41.56 65.67 -12.24
C GLN A 176 -40.21 66.20 -12.73
N PHE A 177 -40.24 67.02 -13.79
CA PHE A 177 -39.13 67.53 -14.61
C PHE A 177 -38.62 66.49 -15.63
N ASN A 178 -38.73 66.64 -16.95
CA ASN A 178 -38.90 67.85 -17.74
C ASN A 178 -39.56 67.49 -19.08
N ASN A 179 -40.73 68.06 -19.31
CA ASN A 179 -41.51 67.92 -20.53
C ASN A 179 -41.14 69.13 -21.41
N GLN A 180 -39.97 69.10 -22.05
CA GLN A 180 -39.56 70.08 -23.06
C GLN A 180 -38.58 69.45 -24.04
N ASN A 181 -39.07 68.81 -25.10
CA ASN A 181 -38.86 69.35 -26.45
C ASN A 181 -39.64 68.53 -27.47
N TYR A 182 -40.67 69.20 -28.00
CA TYR A 182 -41.34 68.85 -29.23
C TYR A 182 -40.34 68.96 -30.40
N ASN A 183 -40.26 67.88 -31.17
CA ASN A 183 -40.47 67.88 -32.63
C ASN A 183 -39.90 69.08 -33.42
N ASN A 184 -38.80 68.87 -34.15
CA ASN A 184 -38.65 69.51 -35.46
C ASN A 184 -37.68 68.74 -36.39
N ASN A 185 -38.20 68.42 -37.58
CA ASN A 185 -37.54 68.11 -38.86
C ASN A 185 -36.67 66.85 -38.97
N ASN A 186 -37.06 65.78 -39.68
CA ASN A 186 -37.51 65.61 -41.08
C ASN A 186 -36.32 65.56 -42.08
N TYR A 187 -36.28 64.46 -42.86
CA TYR A 187 -35.37 64.13 -43.98
C TYR A 187 -33.88 63.99 -43.65
N ASN A 188 -33.11 63.04 -44.21
CA ASN A 188 -33.16 62.43 -45.52
C ASN A 188 -32.25 61.17 -45.55
N ASN A 189 -32.59 60.20 -46.40
CA ASN A 189 -31.74 59.47 -47.36
C ASN A 189 -30.27 59.15 -47.01
N SER A 190 -29.65 58.03 -47.36
CA SER A 190 -29.87 57.03 -48.41
C SER A 190 -28.60 56.17 -48.40
N TYR A 191 -28.75 54.86 -48.57
CA TYR A 191 -27.79 53.92 -49.19
C TYR A 191 -26.31 53.93 -48.76
N ASN A 192 -25.84 52.76 -48.28
CA ASN A 192 -24.85 52.05 -49.08
C ASN A 192 -24.91 50.54 -48.85
N GLN A 193 -25.22 49.82 -49.93
CA GLN A 193 -24.87 48.42 -50.12
C GLN A 193 -23.37 48.33 -50.46
N LYS A 194 -22.80 47.15 -50.16
CA LYS A 194 -21.66 46.46 -50.79
C LYS A 194 -20.70 47.25 -51.70
#